data_AF-A0A1H4EGV4-F1
#
_entry.id   AF-A0A1H4EGV4-F1
#
_cell.length_a   1.000
_cell.length_b   1.000
_cell.length_c   1.000
_cell.angle_alpha   90.00
_cell.angle_beta   90.00
_cell.angle_gamma   90.00
#
_symmetry.space_group_name_H-M   'P 1'
#
loop_
_entity.id
_entity.type
_entity.pdbx_description
1 polymer ?
#
loop_
_entity_poly.entity_id
_entity_poly.type
_entity_poly.pdbx_seq_one_letter_code
_entity_poly.pdbx_strand_id
1 'polypeptide(L)'
;MNYWKHSLLSKKKFNGEAADYLPIHKFLDSSKLFYFNLRHRVLLHNTYGIDLCTRKFGETVINSANQTILVRDIAAEHCKEDLLGVVPTLNQWFKYVDEELVRHIPKIQPANTVLQEFLMGPLLMSGLPATLLITHSNFGVYLAKELLGIDEALTLAGQLGATPVNELLQYIKLIDRWQYTADIKQLKTIENELS
;
A
#
# COMPACT_ATOMS: atom_id res chain seq x y z
N MET A 1 -9.70 -0.48 -8.94
CA MET A 1 -9.33 -0.44 -10.37
C MET A 1 -8.12 -1.37 -10.61
N ASN A 2 -7.64 -1.60 -11.84
CA ASN A 2 -6.37 -2.34 -12.07
C ASN A 2 -5.23 -1.34 -12.31
N TYR A 3 -3.99 -1.74 -12.04
CA TYR A 3 -2.81 -0.86 -12.17
C TYR A 3 -2.64 -0.24 -13.56
N TRP A 4 -3.12 -0.89 -14.64
CA TRP A 4 -3.02 -0.32 -15.99
C TRP A 4 -3.97 0.86 -16.19
N LYS A 5 -5.20 0.76 -15.70
CA LYS A 5 -6.15 1.89 -15.70
C LYS A 5 -5.63 3.06 -14.84
N HIS A 6 -5.01 2.78 -13.70
CA HIS A 6 -4.31 3.82 -12.91
C HIS A 6 -3.19 4.50 -13.73
N SER A 7 -2.38 3.72 -14.44
CA SER A 7 -1.34 4.26 -15.33
C SER A 7 -1.88 5.19 -16.42
N LEU A 8 -3.04 4.88 -17.00
CA LEU A 8 -3.69 5.73 -18.00
C LEU A 8 -4.18 7.06 -17.38
N LEU A 9 -4.71 7.03 -16.16
CA LEU A 9 -5.07 8.25 -15.44
C LEU A 9 -3.84 9.09 -15.09
N SER A 10 -2.75 8.46 -14.66
CA SER A 10 -1.47 9.15 -14.41
C SER A 10 -0.92 9.78 -15.68
N LYS A 11 -0.98 9.10 -16.83
CA LYS A 11 -0.66 9.70 -18.14
C LYS A 11 -1.46 10.97 -18.39
N LYS A 12 -2.77 10.96 -18.09
CA LYS A 12 -3.62 12.13 -18.27
C LYS A 12 -3.29 13.27 -17.31
N LYS A 13 -2.91 12.96 -16.07
CA LYS A 13 -2.62 13.95 -15.01
C LYS A 13 -1.21 14.52 -15.09
N PHE A 14 -0.24 13.71 -15.51
CA PHE A 14 1.19 14.01 -15.43
C PHE A 14 1.90 13.97 -16.79
N ASN A 15 1.16 13.85 -17.90
CA ASN A 15 1.67 13.64 -19.26
C ASN A 15 2.55 12.38 -19.39
N GLY A 16 3.42 12.30 -20.39
CA GLY A 16 4.26 11.14 -20.66
C GLY A 16 3.44 9.94 -21.16
N GLU A 17 3.89 8.74 -20.80
CA GLU A 17 3.28 7.48 -21.20
C GLU A 17 2.84 6.66 -19.99
N ALA A 18 1.81 5.84 -20.15
CA ALA A 18 1.27 5.02 -19.06
C ALA A 18 2.33 4.08 -18.46
N ALA A 19 3.28 3.63 -19.28
CA ALA A 19 4.41 2.80 -18.87
C ALA A 19 5.32 3.50 -17.83
N ASP A 20 5.41 4.83 -17.84
CA ASP A 20 6.25 5.61 -16.91
C ASP A 20 5.78 5.43 -15.45
N TYR A 21 4.47 5.22 -15.24
CA TYR A 21 3.82 5.15 -13.93
C TYR A 21 3.47 3.72 -13.49
N LEU A 22 3.54 2.77 -14.41
CA LEU A 22 3.16 1.37 -14.17
C LEU A 22 3.90 0.71 -12.99
N PRO A 23 5.22 0.90 -12.79
CA PRO A 23 5.91 0.29 -11.65
C PRO A 23 5.34 0.73 -10.29
N ILE A 24 4.98 2.01 -10.14
CA ILE A 24 4.45 2.58 -8.91
C ILE A 24 3.06 2.00 -8.62
N HIS A 25 2.16 2.01 -9.61
CA HIS A 25 0.82 1.45 -9.44
C HIS A 25 0.84 -0.06 -9.19
N LYS A 26 1.75 -0.80 -9.84
CA LYS A 26 1.91 -2.24 -9.60
C LYS A 26 2.37 -2.55 -8.17
N PHE A 27 3.24 -1.71 -7.59
CA PHE A 27 3.66 -1.86 -6.21
C PHE A 27 2.50 -1.57 -5.23
N LEU A 28 1.74 -0.49 -5.41
CA LEU A 28 0.57 -0.18 -4.57
C LEU A 28 -0.49 -1.29 -4.63
N ASP A 29 -0.67 -1.90 -5.80
CA ASP A 29 -1.60 -3.02 -6.00
C ASP A 29 -1.01 -4.40 -5.62
N SER A 30 0.25 -4.49 -5.20
CA SER A 30 0.91 -5.78 -4.89
C SER A 30 0.20 -6.59 -3.80
N SER A 31 -0.50 -5.91 -2.89
CA SER A 31 -1.36 -6.51 -1.87
C SER A 31 -2.45 -7.43 -2.43
N LYS A 32 -2.87 -7.24 -3.70
CA LYS A 32 -3.82 -8.12 -4.39
C LYS A 32 -3.30 -9.55 -4.59
N LEU A 33 -1.97 -9.75 -4.61
CA LEU A 33 -1.37 -11.09 -4.68
C LEU A 33 -1.62 -11.91 -3.40
N PHE A 34 -1.86 -11.23 -2.27
CA PHE A 34 -2.07 -11.84 -0.96
C PHE A 34 -3.54 -11.92 -0.60
N TYR A 35 -4.33 -10.94 -1.01
CA TYR A 35 -5.76 -10.94 -0.76
C TYR A 35 -6.51 -10.14 -1.83
N PHE A 36 -7.16 -10.82 -2.79
CA PHE A 36 -7.93 -10.18 -3.85
C PHE A 36 -9.34 -9.75 -3.36
N ASN A 37 -9.39 -8.85 -2.38
CA ASN A 37 -10.60 -8.31 -1.75
C ASN A 37 -10.37 -6.84 -1.39
N LEU A 38 -11.41 -5.99 -1.37
CA LEU A 38 -11.31 -4.55 -1.08
C LEU A 38 -10.45 -4.20 0.15
N ARG A 39 -10.41 -5.07 1.17
CA ARG A 39 -9.58 -4.88 2.37
C ARG A 39 -8.08 -4.87 2.10
N HIS A 40 -7.61 -5.36 0.95
CA HIS A 40 -6.19 -5.27 0.55
C HIS A 40 -5.67 -3.82 0.60
N ARG A 41 -6.57 -2.86 0.36
CA ARG A 41 -6.28 -1.42 0.35
C ARG A 41 -5.79 -0.90 1.70
N VAL A 42 -6.15 -1.57 2.80
CA VAL A 42 -5.64 -1.25 4.15
C VAL A 42 -4.11 -1.29 4.18
N LEU A 43 -3.49 -2.14 3.36
CA LEU A 43 -2.05 -2.38 3.41
C LEU A 43 -1.23 -1.25 2.80
N LEU A 44 -1.61 -0.74 1.61
CA LEU A 44 -0.81 0.26 0.87
C LEU A 44 -1.58 1.51 0.41
N HIS A 45 -2.91 1.55 0.47
CA HIS A 45 -3.69 2.73 0.04
C HIS A 45 -3.86 3.71 1.19
N ASN A 46 -2.74 4.22 1.69
CA ASN A 46 -2.67 5.14 2.82
C ASN A 46 -1.33 5.90 2.83
N THR A 47 -1.18 6.89 3.73
CA THR A 47 0.04 7.70 3.82
C THR A 47 1.31 6.90 4.15
N TYR A 48 1.21 5.77 4.85
CA TYR A 48 2.36 4.87 5.07
C TYR A 48 2.74 4.14 3.79
N GLY A 49 1.76 3.64 3.02
CA GLY A 49 2.03 3.06 1.70
C GLY A 49 2.64 4.06 0.72
N ILE A 50 2.25 5.33 0.79
CA ILE A 50 2.88 6.42 0.02
C ILE A 50 4.35 6.59 0.43
N ASP A 51 4.67 6.60 1.72
CA ASP A 51 6.06 6.65 2.22
C ASP A 51 6.90 5.46 1.68
N LEU A 52 6.34 4.25 1.73
CA LEU A 52 6.98 3.06 1.17
C LEU A 52 7.23 3.16 -0.34
N CYS A 53 6.32 3.79 -1.09
CA CYS A 53 6.54 4.08 -2.52
C CYS A 53 7.74 4.99 -2.73
N THR A 54 7.83 6.11 -2.02
CA THR A 54 8.97 7.04 -2.13
C THR A 54 10.28 6.38 -1.72
N ARG A 55 10.28 5.53 -0.68
CA ARG A 55 11.47 4.75 -0.29
C ARG A 55 11.91 3.77 -1.38
N LYS A 56 10.96 3.15 -2.10
CA LYS A 56 11.26 2.16 -3.15
C LYS A 56 11.72 2.79 -4.46
N PHE A 57 11.07 3.89 -4.88
CA PHE A 57 11.25 4.47 -6.22
C PHE A 57 12.01 5.80 -6.21
N GLY A 58 12.34 6.34 -5.03
CA GLY A 58 12.89 7.68 -4.85
C GLY A 58 11.80 8.76 -4.75
N GLU A 59 12.24 10.01 -4.54
CA GLU A 59 11.33 11.16 -4.41
C GLU A 59 10.59 11.51 -5.71
N THR A 60 11.29 11.34 -6.83
CA THR A 60 10.82 11.78 -8.15
C THR A 60 11.10 10.74 -9.23
N VAL A 61 10.25 10.72 -10.25
CA VAL A 61 10.51 10.06 -11.54
C VAL A 61 10.62 11.11 -12.64
N ILE A 62 11.46 10.86 -13.64
CA ILE A 62 11.45 11.61 -14.90
C ILE A 62 10.65 10.79 -15.90
N ASN A 63 9.54 11.34 -16.39
CA ASN A 63 8.69 10.65 -17.36
C ASN A 63 9.24 10.80 -18.81
N SER A 64 8.62 10.10 -19.75
CA SER A 64 9.00 10.15 -21.18
C SER A 64 8.77 11.52 -21.86
N ALA A 65 8.00 12.42 -21.22
CA ALA A 65 7.87 13.82 -21.62
C ALA A 65 8.95 14.74 -21.00
N ASN A 66 9.98 14.16 -20.38
CA ASN A 66 11.08 14.85 -19.71
C ASN A 66 10.61 15.77 -18.56
N GLN A 67 9.54 15.39 -17.86
CA GLN A 67 9.01 16.10 -16.71
C GLN A 67 9.34 15.36 -15.42
N THR A 68 9.76 16.11 -14.41
CA THR A 68 10.00 15.60 -13.05
C THR A 68 8.69 15.55 -12.28
N ILE A 69 8.25 14.35 -11.90
CA ILE A 69 7.00 14.10 -11.18
C ILE A 69 7.32 13.50 -9.81
N LEU A 70 6.64 13.97 -8.77
CA LEU A 70 6.80 13.43 -7.42
C LEU A 70 6.12 12.04 -7.31
N VAL A 71 6.86 11.04 -6.81
CA VAL A 71 6.32 9.68 -6.60
C VAL A 71 5.15 9.71 -5.61
N ARG A 72 5.24 10.54 -4.57
CA ARG A 72 4.17 10.75 -3.60
C ARG A 72 2.86 11.23 -4.23
N ASP A 73 2.92 12.07 -5.27
CA ASP A 73 1.73 12.61 -5.90
C ASP A 73 1.05 11.55 -6.79
N ILE A 74 1.84 10.73 -7.50
CA ILE A 74 1.34 9.57 -8.25
C ILE A 74 0.66 8.57 -7.30
N ALA A 75 1.29 8.27 -6.16
CA ALA A 75 0.73 7.36 -5.17
C ALA A 75 -0.53 7.92 -4.47
N ALA A 76 -0.57 9.22 -4.22
CA ALA A 76 -1.75 9.91 -3.70
C ALA A 76 -2.93 9.83 -4.68
N GLU A 77 -2.71 10.08 -5.97
CA GLU A 77 -3.76 9.95 -6.99
C GLU A 77 -4.29 8.51 -7.10
N HIS A 78 -3.40 7.51 -7.02
CA HIS A 78 -3.81 6.11 -6.97
C HIS A 78 -4.77 5.82 -5.79
N CYS A 79 -4.47 6.36 -4.60
CA CYS A 79 -5.36 6.23 -3.44
C CYS A 79 -6.71 6.90 -3.71
N LYS A 80 -6.72 8.15 -4.18
CA LYS A 80 -7.95 8.91 -4.45
C LYS A 80 -8.87 8.20 -5.45
N GLU A 81 -8.29 7.65 -6.50
CA GLU A 81 -9.02 6.92 -7.54
C GLU A 81 -9.75 5.70 -6.98
N ASP A 82 -9.12 4.98 -6.06
CA ASP A 82 -9.67 3.78 -5.45
C ASP A 82 -10.54 4.06 -4.22
N LEU A 83 -10.42 5.24 -3.59
CA LEU A 83 -11.01 5.59 -2.29
C LEU A 83 -11.85 6.87 -2.29
N LEU A 84 -12.60 7.11 -3.38
CA LEU A 84 -13.55 8.24 -3.49
C LEU A 84 -12.90 9.62 -3.19
N GLY A 85 -11.71 9.86 -3.73
CA GLY A 85 -10.99 11.12 -3.56
C GLY A 85 -10.22 11.26 -2.24
N VAL A 86 -10.17 10.23 -1.40
CA VAL A 86 -9.51 10.27 -0.09
C VAL A 86 -8.09 9.68 -0.17
N VAL A 87 -7.16 10.32 0.54
CA VAL A 87 -5.84 9.75 0.88
C VAL A 87 -5.82 9.50 2.39
N PRO A 88 -6.12 8.28 2.86
CA PRO A 88 -6.29 8.03 4.28
C PRO A 88 -4.94 7.86 4.99
N THR A 89 -4.91 8.18 6.28
CA THR A 89 -3.84 7.77 7.20
C THR A 89 -4.07 6.34 7.69
N LEU A 90 -3.06 5.75 8.34
CA LEU A 90 -3.25 4.50 9.08
C LEU A 90 -4.32 4.64 10.16
N ASN A 91 -4.36 5.77 10.90
CA ASN A 91 -5.37 6.00 11.94
C ASN A 91 -6.80 5.98 11.38
N GLN A 92 -7.03 6.44 10.14
CA GLN A 92 -8.35 6.37 9.52
C GLN A 92 -8.73 4.94 9.12
N TRP A 93 -7.80 4.15 8.58
CA TRP A 93 -8.06 2.73 8.28
C TRP A 93 -8.33 1.90 9.53
N PHE A 94 -7.60 2.18 10.61
CA PHE A 94 -7.60 1.38 11.83
C PHE A 94 -8.55 1.92 12.92
N LYS A 95 -9.37 2.91 12.60
CA LYS A 95 -10.29 3.60 13.53
C LYS A 95 -11.24 2.67 14.27
N TYR A 96 -11.70 1.59 13.62
CA TYR A 96 -12.73 0.68 14.15
C TYR A 96 -12.21 -0.75 14.34
N VAL A 97 -10.91 -0.90 14.53
CA VAL A 97 -10.30 -2.22 14.70
C VAL A 97 -10.63 -2.81 16.06
N ASP A 98 -10.94 -4.11 16.05
CA ASP A 98 -11.13 -4.93 17.23
C ASP A 98 -9.79 -5.26 17.90
N GLU A 99 -9.74 -5.21 19.23
CA GLU A 99 -8.56 -5.62 20.00
C GLU A 99 -8.15 -7.07 19.71
N GLU A 100 -9.09 -7.91 19.29
CA GLU A 100 -8.81 -9.30 18.91
C GLU A 100 -7.76 -9.41 17.80
N LEU A 101 -7.75 -8.48 16.84
CA LEU A 101 -6.72 -8.46 15.79
C LEU A 101 -5.31 -8.39 16.37
N VAL A 102 -5.11 -7.55 17.39
CA VAL A 102 -3.79 -7.32 18.00
C VAL A 102 -3.27 -8.61 18.66
N ARG A 103 -4.17 -9.47 19.15
CA ARG A 103 -3.80 -10.76 19.76
C ARG A 103 -3.25 -11.76 18.75
N HIS A 104 -3.63 -11.63 17.47
CA HIS A 104 -3.15 -12.47 16.38
C HIS A 104 -1.87 -11.95 15.73
N ILE A 105 -1.39 -10.76 16.09
CA ILE A 105 -0.14 -10.23 15.57
C ILE A 105 1.02 -10.81 16.39
N PRO A 106 1.98 -11.53 15.78
CA PRO A 106 3.13 -12.07 16.50
C PRO A 106 3.98 -10.95 17.10
N LYS A 107 4.50 -11.19 18.30
CA LYS A 107 5.49 -10.29 18.92
C LYS A 107 6.88 -10.75 18.51
N ILE A 108 7.51 -9.99 17.62
CA ILE A 108 8.89 -10.25 17.16
C ILE A 108 9.80 -9.10 17.60
N GLN A 109 11.04 -9.44 17.89
CA GLN A 109 12.10 -8.48 18.22
C GLN A 109 13.32 -8.85 17.38
N PRO A 110 13.52 -8.22 16.21
CA PRO A 110 14.70 -8.50 15.40
C PRO A 110 15.95 -7.97 16.09
N ALA A 111 17.09 -8.64 15.86
CA ALA A 111 18.38 -8.19 16.38
C ALA A 111 19.01 -7.03 15.57
N ASN A 112 18.60 -6.85 14.31
CA ASN A 112 19.11 -5.81 13.42
C ASN A 112 18.21 -4.57 13.44
N THR A 113 18.81 -3.40 13.69
CA THR A 113 18.15 -2.08 13.69
C THR A 113 17.39 -1.79 12.39
N VAL A 114 17.92 -2.15 11.23
CA VAL A 114 17.27 -1.89 9.93
C VAL A 114 15.92 -2.63 9.83
N LEU A 115 15.92 -3.91 10.20
CA LEU A 115 14.69 -4.71 10.21
C LEU A 115 13.75 -4.22 11.32
N GLN A 116 14.29 -3.80 12.47
CA GLN A 116 13.49 -3.23 13.56
C GLN A 116 12.77 -1.96 13.14
N GLU A 117 13.45 -1.02 12.48
CA GLU A 117 12.87 0.22 11.97
C GLU A 117 11.76 -0.07 10.96
N PHE A 118 11.99 -1.00 10.02
CA PHE A 118 10.97 -1.43 9.08
C PHE A 118 9.74 -2.02 9.79
N LEU A 119 9.94 -2.94 10.73
CA LEU A 119 8.84 -3.61 11.43
C LEU A 119 8.01 -2.64 12.26
N MET A 120 8.67 -1.71 12.95
CA MET A 120 8.03 -0.74 13.83
C MET A 120 7.42 0.45 13.08
N GLY A 121 7.78 0.68 11.82
CA GLY A 121 7.33 1.80 11.00
C GLY A 121 5.82 2.11 11.09
N PRO A 122 4.91 1.15 10.86
CA PRO A 122 3.47 1.40 10.95
C PRO A 122 3.03 1.87 12.34
N LEU A 123 3.57 1.25 13.40
CA LEU A 123 3.27 1.62 14.78
C LEU A 123 3.84 3.00 15.11
N LEU A 124 5.07 3.30 14.73
CA LEU A 124 5.71 4.59 14.99
C LEU A 124 4.97 5.72 14.26
N MET A 125 4.47 5.47 13.05
CA MET A 125 3.70 6.47 12.28
C MET A 125 2.29 6.70 12.83
N SER A 126 1.65 5.67 13.39
CA SER A 126 0.22 5.72 13.75
C SER A 126 -0.06 5.76 15.26
N GLY A 127 0.86 5.29 16.10
CA GLY A 127 0.63 4.99 17.50
C GLY A 127 -0.28 3.78 17.76
N LEU A 128 -0.67 3.02 16.74
CA LEU A 128 -1.65 1.94 16.84
C LEU A 128 -1.01 0.55 16.64
N PRO A 129 -1.00 -0.33 17.65
CA PRO A 129 -0.44 -1.69 17.53
C PRO A 129 -1.05 -2.53 16.42
N ALA A 130 -2.33 -2.33 16.12
CA ALA A 130 -3.02 -3.04 15.05
C ALA A 130 -2.38 -2.84 13.66
N THR A 131 -1.72 -1.71 13.42
CA THR A 131 -1.07 -1.42 12.14
C THR A 131 0.13 -2.31 11.86
N LEU A 132 0.68 -2.96 12.89
CA LEU A 132 1.77 -3.93 12.75
C LEU A 132 1.38 -5.12 11.87
N LEU A 133 0.09 -5.39 11.62
CA LEU A 133 -0.32 -6.45 10.69
C LEU A 133 0.29 -6.30 9.29
N ILE A 134 0.60 -5.05 8.88
CA ILE A 134 1.21 -4.75 7.58
C ILE A 134 2.61 -5.37 7.51
N THR A 135 3.40 -5.26 8.57
CA THR A 135 4.81 -5.69 8.62
C THR A 135 5.01 -7.03 9.31
N HIS A 136 4.03 -7.48 10.10
CA HIS A 136 4.07 -8.72 10.89
C HIS A 136 3.19 -9.81 10.26
N SER A 137 3.27 -9.96 8.95
CA SER A 137 2.55 -10.96 8.18
C SER A 137 3.38 -11.42 6.99
N ASN A 138 2.91 -12.42 6.24
CA ASN A 138 3.52 -12.82 4.97
C ASN A 138 3.61 -11.66 3.94
N PHE A 139 2.72 -10.66 4.04
CA PHE A 139 2.85 -9.43 3.26
C PHE A 139 4.00 -8.54 3.74
N GLY A 140 4.23 -8.48 5.05
CA GLY A 140 5.38 -7.83 5.65
C GLY A 140 6.71 -8.43 5.19
N VAL A 141 6.78 -9.77 5.08
CA VAL A 141 7.92 -10.49 4.48
C VAL A 141 8.14 -10.06 3.03
N TYR A 142 7.07 -9.96 2.24
CA TYR A 142 7.16 -9.45 0.87
C TYR A 142 7.66 -8.01 0.80
N LEU A 143 7.15 -7.13 1.65
CA LEU A 143 7.61 -5.74 1.73
C LEU A 143 9.08 -5.65 2.14
N ALA A 144 9.53 -6.47 3.10
CA ALA A 144 10.94 -6.55 3.48
C ALA A 144 11.82 -6.96 2.29
N LYS A 145 11.38 -7.93 1.48
CA LYS A 145 12.07 -8.30 0.24
C LYS A 145 12.13 -7.13 -0.76
N GLU A 146 11.03 -6.40 -0.91
CA GLU A 146 10.93 -5.32 -1.89
C GLU A 146 11.70 -4.05 -1.52
N LEU A 147 12.06 -3.88 -0.23
CA LEU A 147 12.65 -2.65 0.31
C LEU A 147 14.04 -2.86 0.93
N LEU A 148 14.29 -4.00 1.55
CA LEU A 148 15.51 -4.27 2.31
C LEU A 148 16.39 -5.33 1.63
N GLY A 149 15.78 -6.37 1.06
CA GLY A 149 16.49 -7.46 0.41
C GLY A 149 15.99 -8.84 0.83
N ILE A 150 16.50 -9.88 0.17
CA ILE A 150 16.07 -11.26 0.40
C ILE A 150 16.50 -11.78 1.78
N ASP A 151 17.66 -11.34 2.28
CA ASP A 151 18.22 -11.82 3.54
C ASP A 151 17.39 -11.34 4.75
N GLU A 152 16.97 -10.07 4.75
CA GLU A 152 16.06 -9.51 5.75
C GLU A 152 14.68 -10.17 5.66
N ALA A 153 14.19 -10.44 4.45
CA ALA A 153 12.91 -11.12 4.25
C ALA A 153 12.94 -12.56 4.81
N LEU A 154 14.01 -13.32 4.57
CA LEU A 154 14.17 -14.67 5.11
C LEU A 154 14.33 -14.65 6.63
N THR A 155 15.09 -13.69 7.17
CA THR A 155 15.21 -13.48 8.61
C THR A 155 13.84 -13.23 9.25
N LEU A 156 13.05 -12.33 8.66
CA LEU A 156 11.71 -12.02 9.14
C LEU A 156 10.76 -13.23 9.03
N ALA A 157 10.79 -13.95 7.91
CA ALA A 157 9.98 -15.15 7.72
C ALA A 157 10.26 -16.22 8.78
N GLY A 158 11.53 -16.42 9.13
CA GLY A 158 11.94 -17.35 10.18
C GLY A 158 11.43 -16.97 11.58
N GLN A 159 11.21 -15.68 11.84
CA GLN A 159 10.72 -15.18 13.13
C GLN A 159 9.19 -15.11 13.23
N LEU A 160 8.49 -14.80 12.14
CA LEU A 160 7.03 -14.65 12.14
C LEU A 160 6.26 -15.96 12.20
N GLY A 161 6.84 -17.05 11.67
CA GLY A 161 6.09 -18.27 11.39
C GLY A 161 4.94 -18.03 10.39
N ALA A 162 3.93 -18.89 10.42
CA ALA A 162 2.78 -18.80 9.52
C ALA A 162 1.80 -17.70 9.97
N THR A 163 1.97 -16.48 9.45
CA THR A 163 1.06 -15.35 9.72
C THR A 163 0.46 -14.80 8.42
N PRO A 164 -0.62 -15.43 7.90
CA PRO A 164 -1.24 -15.05 6.64
C PRO A 164 -2.03 -13.74 6.75
N VAL A 165 -1.65 -12.73 5.96
CA VAL A 165 -2.29 -11.40 5.99
C VAL A 165 -3.78 -11.45 5.63
N ASN A 166 -4.19 -12.38 4.78
CA ASN A 166 -5.59 -12.54 4.36
C ASN A 166 -6.50 -13.02 5.50
N GLU A 167 -5.97 -13.67 6.53
CA GLU A 167 -6.72 -14.02 7.75
C GLU A 167 -6.79 -12.83 8.69
N LEU A 168 -5.67 -12.12 8.89
CA LEU A 168 -5.65 -10.89 9.71
C LEU A 168 -6.58 -9.80 9.16
N LEU A 169 -6.64 -9.64 7.84
CA LEU A 169 -7.53 -8.65 7.23
C LEU A 169 -9.01 -8.94 7.46
N GLN A 170 -9.41 -10.16 7.82
CA GLN A 170 -10.83 -10.48 8.11
C GLN A 170 -11.36 -9.73 9.34
N TYR A 171 -10.47 -9.36 10.27
CA TYR A 171 -10.82 -8.55 11.45
C TYR A 171 -11.03 -7.07 11.13
N ILE A 172 -10.65 -6.61 9.93
CA ILE A 172 -10.88 -5.22 9.51
C ILE A 172 -12.31 -5.07 8.98
N LYS A 173 -13.10 -4.21 9.64
CA LYS A 173 -14.45 -3.85 9.19
C LYS A 173 -14.38 -2.60 8.30
N LEU A 174 -14.97 -2.69 7.11
CA LEU A 174 -15.17 -1.54 6.23
C LEU A 174 -16.50 -0.89 6.60
N ILE A 175 -16.45 0.31 7.16
CA ILE A 175 -17.60 1.05 7.72
C ILE A 175 -17.83 2.34 6.95
N ASP A 176 -16.78 3.08 6.65
CA ASP A 176 -16.90 4.37 5.99
C ASP A 176 -16.98 4.20 4.46
N ARG A 177 -17.84 4.99 3.81
CA ARG A 177 -18.12 4.89 2.36
C ARG A 177 -16.88 4.91 1.47
N TRP A 178 -15.88 5.71 1.84
CA TRP A 178 -14.64 5.87 1.07
C TRP A 178 -13.83 4.57 0.97
N GLN A 179 -14.01 3.62 1.89
CA GLN A 179 -13.22 2.39 1.95
C GLN A 179 -13.54 1.39 0.82
N TYR A 180 -14.76 1.46 0.28
CA TYR A 180 -15.27 0.50 -0.72
C TYR A 180 -15.77 1.16 -2.01
N THR A 181 -15.71 2.48 -2.12
CA THR A 181 -16.19 3.22 -3.30
C THR A 181 -15.01 3.76 -4.11
N ALA A 182 -14.88 3.32 -5.36
CA ALA A 182 -13.96 3.95 -6.31
C ALA A 182 -14.55 5.27 -6.86
N ASP A 183 -13.70 6.20 -7.32
CA ASP A 183 -14.16 7.42 -7.98
C ASP A 183 -14.71 7.13 -9.40
N ILE A 184 -16.03 6.94 -9.47
CA ILE A 184 -16.75 6.60 -10.70
C ILE A 184 -16.56 7.66 -11.80
N LYS A 185 -16.34 8.94 -11.45
CA LYS A 185 -16.18 10.00 -12.46
C LYS A 185 -14.91 9.79 -13.27
N GLN A 186 -13.80 9.47 -12.61
CA GLN A 186 -12.53 9.23 -13.29
C GLN A 186 -12.56 7.95 -14.12
N LEU A 187 -13.24 6.91 -13.64
CA LEU A 187 -13.43 5.67 -14.40
C LEU A 187 -14.16 5.89 -15.73
N LYS A 188 -15.25 6.66 -15.72
CA LYS A 188 -16.03 6.99 -16.93
C LYS A 188 -15.22 7.79 -17.94
N THR A 189 -14.30 8.64 -17.48
CA THR A 189 -13.43 9.42 -18.36
C THR A 189 -12.51 8.51 -19.18
N ILE A 190 -11.97 7.43 -18.60
CA ILE A 190 -11.11 6.49 -19.33
C ILE A 190 -11.93 5.68 -20.35
N GLU A 191 -13.13 5.22 -19.97
CA GLU A 191 -13.95 4.35 -20.82
C GLU A 191 -14.39 5.04 -22.12
N ASN A 192 -14.67 6.35 -22.05
CA ASN A 192 -15.04 7.14 -23.23
C ASN A 192 -13.85 7.48 -24.16
N GLU A 193 -12.61 7.38 -23.67
CA GLU A 193 -11.40 7.69 -24.45
C GLU A 193 -10.78 6.45 -25.09
N LEU A 194 -11.17 5.25 -24.64
CA LEU A 194 -10.76 3.95 -25.19
C LEU A 194 -11.78 3.33 -26.16
N SER A 195 -12.96 3.95 -26.31
CA SER A 195 -14.03 3.59 -27.25
C SER A 195 -13.94 4.40 -28.53
#